data_AF-A0A3C1VAN4-F1
#
_entry.id   AF-A0A3C1VAN4-F1
#
_cell.length_a   1.000
_cell.length_b   1.000
_cell.length_c   1.000
_cell.angle_alpha   90.00
_cell.angle_beta   90.00
_cell.angle_gamma   90.00
#
_symmetry.space_group_name_H-M   'P 1'
#
loop_
_entity.id
_entity.type
_entity.pdbx_description
1 polymer ?
#
loop_
_entity_poly.entity_id
_entity_poly.type
_entity_poly.pdbx_seq_one_letter_code
_entity_poly.pdbx_strand_id
1 'polypeptide(L)'
;MKPIKPPTIRPGQRRPYVKGTQAQIDQRRGFVARMLDAGATKTEIHSAVRQRFNVEWRQCDRYVDFAATAKNTRLAHAHAQTSSQIPLNEYYRELIKMYQDTAKR
;
A
#
# COMPACT_ATOMS: atom_id res chain seq x y z
N MET A 1 45.68 -2.52 3.34
CA MET A 1 44.30 -2.29 3.80
C MET A 1 43.71 -1.14 2.99
N LYS A 2 42.50 -1.27 2.42
CA LYS A 2 41.85 -0.14 1.74
C LYS A 2 41.38 0.88 2.78
N PRO A 3 41.59 2.20 2.58
CA PRO A 3 41.10 3.20 3.52
C PRO A 3 39.56 3.17 3.56
N ILE A 4 39.00 3.10 4.77
CA ILE A 4 37.55 3.14 4.97
C ILE A 4 37.08 4.58 4.71
N LYS A 5 36.31 4.78 3.64
CA LYS A 5 35.75 6.09 3.30
C LYS A 5 34.73 6.50 4.38
N PRO A 6 34.74 7.76 4.86
CA PRO A 6 33.75 8.22 5.81
C PRO A 6 32.33 8.14 5.21
N PRO A 7 31.32 7.84 6.03
CA PRO A 7 29.95 7.71 5.55
C PRO A 7 29.45 9.04 4.97
N THR A 8 28.77 8.97 3.82
CA THR A 8 28.20 10.17 3.18
C THR A 8 26.99 10.67 3.96
N ILE A 9 27.10 11.87 4.51
CA ILE A 9 26.00 12.61 5.14
C ILE A 9 25.48 13.63 4.13
N ARG A 10 24.21 13.53 3.75
CA ARG A 10 23.57 14.45 2.78
C ARG A 10 23.09 15.73 3.48
N PRO A 11 22.90 16.84 2.76
CA PRO A 11 22.27 18.04 3.31
C PRO A 11 20.93 17.73 3.98
N GLY A 12 20.78 18.15 5.24
CA GLY A 12 19.59 17.88 6.06
C GLY A 12 19.59 16.53 6.82
N GLN A 13 20.64 15.71 6.67
CA GLN A 13 20.76 14.43 7.36
C GLN A 13 21.64 14.59 8.62
N ARG A 14 21.13 14.26 9.81
CA ARG A 14 21.91 14.44 11.06
C ARG A 14 22.92 13.31 11.32
N ARG A 15 22.68 12.12 10.76
CA ARG A 15 23.51 10.91 10.94
C ARG A 15 23.63 10.16 9.62
N PRO A 16 24.68 9.37 9.38
CA PRO A 16 24.78 8.47 8.23
C PRO A 16 23.50 7.66 8.00
N TYR A 17 23.17 7.42 6.73
CA TYR A 17 22.03 6.60 6.39
C TYR A 17 22.34 5.16 6.80
N VAL A 18 21.50 4.61 7.67
CA VAL A 18 21.54 3.20 8.04
C VAL A 18 20.33 2.54 7.41
N LYS A 19 20.58 1.55 6.54
CA LYS A 19 19.50 0.77 5.96
C LYS A 19 18.88 -0.09 7.07
N GLY A 20 17.56 0.00 7.22
CA GLY A 20 16.82 -0.90 8.12
C GLY A 20 16.87 -2.35 7.61
N THR A 21 16.67 -3.30 8.51
CA THR A 21 16.50 -4.71 8.13
C THR A 21 15.20 -4.89 7.32
N GLN A 22 15.07 -5.98 6.57
CA GLN A 22 13.86 -6.24 5.80
C GLN A 22 12.61 -6.26 6.70
N ALA A 23 12.69 -6.94 7.85
CA ALA A 23 11.61 -6.96 8.84
C ALA A 23 11.22 -5.56 9.34
N GLN A 24 12.19 -4.68 9.58
CA GLN A 24 11.92 -3.29 9.96
C GLN A 24 11.25 -2.51 8.81
N ILE A 25 11.70 -2.71 7.58
CA ILE A 25 11.12 -2.07 6.39
C ILE A 25 9.66 -2.50 6.23
N ASP A 26 9.37 -3.80 6.38
CA ASP A 26 8.02 -4.33 6.25
C ASP A 26 7.09 -3.82 7.35
N GLN A 27 7.58 -3.75 8.60
CA GLN A 27 6.83 -3.15 9.71
C GLN A 27 6.49 -1.68 9.44
N ARG A 28 7.45 -0.90 8.93
CA ARG A 28 7.27 0.53 8.61
C ARG A 28 6.30 0.72 7.45
N ARG A 29 6.43 -0.06 6.38
CA ARG A 29 5.50 -0.05 5.24
C ARG A 29 4.08 -0.40 5.66
N GLY A 30 3.92 -1.45 6.48
CA GLY A 30 2.61 -1.83 7.02
C GLY A 30 1.99 -0.76 7.91
N PHE A 31 2.80 -0.05 8.70
CA PHE A 31 2.34 1.09 9.49
C PHE A 31 1.84 2.24 8.62
N VAL A 32 2.63 2.65 7.60
CA VAL A 32 2.25 3.70 6.66
C VAL A 32 0.99 3.33 5.86
N ALA A 33 0.88 2.09 5.40
CA ALA A 33 -0.30 1.62 4.69
C ALA A 33 -1.58 1.77 5.52
N ARG A 34 -1.55 1.37 6.81
CA ARG A 34 -2.71 1.55 7.71
C ARG A 34 -3.06 3.02 7.93
N MET A 35 -2.07 3.90 8.01
CA MET A 35 -2.34 5.34 8.13
C MET A 35 -3.00 5.91 6.85
N LEU A 36 -2.53 5.49 5.68
CA LEU A 36 -3.16 5.87 4.41
C LEU A 36 -4.59 5.33 4.29
N ASP A 37 -4.86 4.12 4.79
CA ASP A 37 -6.20 3.54 4.81
C ASP A 37 -7.13 4.25 5.79
N ALA A 38 -6.59 4.78 6.90
CA ALA A 38 -7.30 5.63 7.83
C ALA A 38 -7.50 7.09 7.33
N GLY A 39 -6.99 7.43 6.15
CA GLY A 39 -7.13 8.77 5.57
C GLY A 39 -6.16 9.82 6.12
N ALA A 40 -5.07 9.41 6.78
CA ALA A 40 -4.08 10.34 7.31
C ALA A 40 -3.38 11.14 6.19
N THR A 41 -3.12 12.41 6.47
CA THR A 41 -2.37 13.29 5.57
C THR A 41 -0.88 12.97 5.56
N LYS A 42 -0.17 13.41 4.51
CA LYS A 42 1.27 13.20 4.37
C LYS A 42 2.07 13.73 5.56
N THR A 43 1.69 14.90 6.09
CA THR A 43 2.35 15.54 7.24
C THR A 43 2.16 14.73 8.52
N GLU A 44 0.95 14.19 8.75
CA GLU A 44 0.67 13.34 9.90
C GLU A 44 1.46 12.02 9.84
N ILE A 45 1.54 11.42 8.66
CA ILE A 45 2.35 10.21 8.42
C ILE A 45 3.83 10.49 8.69
N HIS A 46 4.36 11.62 8.20
CA HIS A 46 5.75 12.02 8.47
C HIS A 46 6.03 12.18 9.95
N SER A 47 5.15 12.87 10.67
CA SER A 47 5.27 13.07 12.13
C SER A 47 5.24 11.73 12.86
N ALA A 48 4.26 10.88 12.59
CA ALA A 48 4.10 9.59 13.25
C ALA A 48 5.26 8.63 12.97
N VAL A 49 5.73 8.56 11.72
CA VAL A 49 6.87 7.70 11.35
C VAL A 49 8.16 8.20 11.98
N ARG A 50 8.37 9.52 12.05
CA ARG A 50 9.52 10.11 12.75
C ARG A 50 9.47 9.79 14.24
N GLN A 51 8.33 10.00 14.89
CA GLN A 51 8.17 9.73 16.33
C GLN A 51 8.36 8.24 16.66
N ARG A 52 7.76 7.35 15.87
CA ARG A 52 7.73 5.91 16.17
C ARG A 52 9.00 5.16 15.76
N PHE A 53 9.59 5.53 14.64
CA PHE A 53 10.70 4.76 14.04
C PHE A 53 11.99 5.56 13.91
N ASN A 54 11.98 6.86 14.26
CA ASN A 54 13.10 7.79 14.07
C ASN A 54 13.64 7.77 12.63
N VAL A 55 12.73 7.70 11.66
CA VAL A 55 13.05 7.64 10.24
C VAL A 55 12.94 9.04 9.62
N GLU A 56 13.90 9.39 8.78
CA GLU A 56 13.91 10.65 8.04
C GLU A 56 12.77 10.71 7.01
N TRP A 57 12.26 11.92 6.77
CA TRP A 57 11.10 12.18 5.92
C TRP A 57 11.24 11.59 4.50
N ARG A 58 12.44 11.62 3.91
CA ARG A 58 12.71 11.05 2.58
C ARG A 58 12.50 9.55 2.50
N GLN A 59 12.79 8.83 3.59
CA GLN A 59 12.52 7.39 3.65
C GLN A 59 11.04 7.13 3.90
N CYS A 60 10.40 7.98 4.69
CA CYS A 60 8.95 7.96 4.86
C CYS A 60 8.22 8.13 3.52
N ASP A 61 8.64 9.08 2.67
CA ASP A 61 8.08 9.29 1.33
C ASP A 61 8.11 8.02 0.48
N ARG A 62 9.24 7.28 0.47
CA ARG A 62 9.34 6.01 -0.25
C ARG A 62 8.37 4.95 0.27
N TYR A 63 8.08 4.95 1.58
CA TYR A 63 7.10 4.04 2.15
C TYR A 63 5.68 4.42 1.77
N VAL A 64 5.39 5.73 1.72
CA VAL A 64 4.11 6.27 1.23
C VAL A 64 3.90 5.88 -0.23
N ASP A 65 4.88 6.12 -1.10
CA ASP A 65 4.81 5.76 -2.52
C ASP A 65 4.56 4.26 -2.69
N PHE A 66 5.32 3.42 -1.99
CA PHE A 66 5.14 1.98 -2.03
C PHE A 66 3.73 1.55 -1.61
N ALA A 67 3.22 2.11 -0.51
CA ALA A 67 1.90 1.78 0.00
C ALA A 67 0.78 2.28 -0.93
N ALA A 68 0.92 3.49 -1.50
CA ALA A 68 -0.02 4.05 -2.45
C ALA A 68 -0.08 3.23 -3.75
N THR A 69 1.08 2.85 -4.31
CA THR A 69 1.13 1.95 -5.48
C THR A 69 0.46 0.61 -5.17
N ALA A 70 0.79 -0.01 -4.04
CA ALA A 70 0.18 -1.28 -3.66
C ALA A 70 -1.34 -1.19 -3.49
N LYS A 71 -1.84 -0.08 -2.95
CA LYS A 71 -3.28 0.19 -2.84
C LYS A 71 -3.94 0.33 -4.21
N ASN A 72 -3.35 1.12 -5.11
CA ASN A 72 -3.87 1.29 -6.46
C ASN A 72 -3.90 -0.03 -7.24
N THR A 73 -2.86 -0.85 -7.13
CA THR A 73 -2.82 -2.18 -7.75
C THR A 73 -3.94 -3.09 -7.20
N ARG A 74 -4.17 -3.11 -5.88
CA ARG A 74 -5.27 -3.87 -5.28
C ARG A 74 -6.64 -3.40 -5.77
N LEU A 75 -6.86 -2.08 -5.85
CA LEU A 75 -8.10 -1.51 -6.36
C LEU A 75 -8.32 -1.86 -7.83
N ALA A 76 -7.27 -1.81 -8.65
CA ALA A 76 -7.34 -2.22 -10.05
C ALA A 76 -7.72 -3.70 -10.20
N HIS A 77 -7.13 -4.59 -9.40
CA HIS A 77 -7.50 -6.01 -9.40
C HIS A 77 -8.93 -6.26 -8.92
N ALA A 78 -9.37 -5.57 -7.85
CA ALA A 78 -10.73 -5.67 -7.34
C ALA A 78 -11.77 -5.19 -8.36
N HIS A 79 -11.44 -4.11 -9.09
CA HIS A 79 -12.27 -3.62 -10.19
C HIS A 79 -12.34 -4.64 -11.32
N ALA A 80 -11.21 -5.21 -11.75
CA ALA A 80 -11.17 -6.22 -12.80
C ALA A 80 -12.00 -7.48 -12.43
N GLN A 81 -11.91 -7.94 -11.18
CA GLN A 81 -12.71 -9.06 -10.68
C GLN A 81 -14.21 -8.73 -10.71
N THR A 82 -14.59 -7.56 -10.20
CA THR A 82 -16.00 -7.10 -10.22
C THR A 82 -16.53 -7.03 -11.65
N SER A 83 -15.78 -6.43 -12.57
CA SER A 83 -16.16 -6.33 -13.98
C SER A 83 -16.35 -7.70 -14.65
N SER A 84 -15.53 -8.69 -14.31
CA SER A 84 -15.70 -10.05 -14.83
C SER A 84 -16.88 -10.80 -14.21
N GLN A 85 -17.25 -10.48 -12.97
CA GLN A 85 -18.32 -11.17 -12.23
C GLN A 85 -19.72 -10.64 -12.58
N ILE A 86 -19.85 -9.35 -12.96
CA ILE A 86 -21.12 -8.73 -13.37
C ILE A 86 -21.84 -9.53 -14.48
N PRO A 87 -21.22 -9.82 -15.64
CA PRO A 87 -21.90 -10.53 -16.72
C PRO A 87 -22.23 -11.99 -16.35
N LEU A 88 -21.39 -12.64 -15.54
CA LEU A 88 -21.67 -13.99 -15.04
C LEU A 88 -22.91 -14.00 -14.14
N ASN A 89 -23.03 -13.00 -13.25
CA ASN A 89 -24.18 -12.85 -12.36
C ASN A 89 -25.45 -12.51 -13.15
N GLU A 90 -25.37 -11.72 -14.22
CA GLU A 90 -26.50 -11.44 -15.11
C GLU A 90 -26.98 -12.71 -15.82
N TYR A 91 -26.05 -13.50 -16.37
CA TYR A 91 -26.37 -14.79 -16.99
C TYR A 91 -27.11 -15.73 -16.02
N TYR A 92 -26.60 -15.89 -14.80
CA TYR A 92 -27.26 -16.73 -13.79
C TYR A 92 -28.63 -16.19 -13.38
N ARG A 93 -28.79 -14.87 -13.29
CA ARG A 93 -30.11 -14.25 -13.02
C ARG A 93 -31.11 -14.55 -14.13
N GLU A 94 -30.71 -14.48 -15.39
CA GLU A 94 -31.59 -14.82 -16.51
C GLU A 94 -31.97 -16.30 -16.53
N LEU A 95 -31.01 -17.21 -16.28
CA LEU A 95 -31.29 -18.64 -16.16
C LEU A 95 -32.31 -18.92 -15.05
N ILE A 96 -32.11 -18.35 -13.86
CA ILE A 96 -33.04 -18.53 -12.73
C ILE A 96 -34.44 -18.04 -13.11
N LYS A 97 -34.54 -16.89 -13.80
CA LYS A 97 -35.82 -16.36 -14.28
C LYS A 97 -36.52 -17.32 -15.23
N MET A 98 -35.81 -17.90 -16.21
CA MET A 98 -36.39 -18.89 -17.13
C MET A 98 -36.88 -20.15 -16.40
N TYR A 99 -36.12 -20.67 -15.43
CA TYR A 99 -36.56 -21.82 -14.63
C TYR A 99 -37.80 -21.50 -13.79
N GLN A 100 -37.87 -20.30 -13.21
CA GLN A 100 -39.04 -19.88 -12.43
C GLN A 100 -40.28 -19.66 -13.31
N ASP A 101 -40.12 -19.11 -14.52
CA ASP A 101 -41.24 -18.88 -15.44
C ASP A 101 -41.76 -20.19 -16.04
N THR A 102 -40.89 -21.17 -16.28
CA THR A 102 -41.28 -22.52 -16.71
C THR A 102 -41.97 -23.32 -15.60
N ALA A 103 -41.55 -23.16 -14.34
CA ALA A 103 -42.19 -23.81 -13.20
C ALA A 103 -43.57 -23.22 -12.82
N LYS A 104 -43.92 -22.05 -13.35
CA LYS A 104 -45.22 -21.38 -13.15
C LYS A 104 -46.25 -21.69 -14.24
N ARG A 105 -45.88 -22.44 -15.28
CA ARG A 105 -46.78 -22.97 -16.31
C ARG A 105 -47.20 -24.39 -15.95
#